data_AF-A0A9J7N540-F1
#
_entry.id   AF-A0A9J7N540-F1
#
_cell.length_a   1.000
_cell.length_b   1.000
_cell.length_c   1.000
_cell.angle_alpha   90.00
_cell.angle_beta   90.00
_cell.angle_gamma   90.00
#
_symmetry.space_group_name_H-M   'P 1'
#
loop_
_entity.id
_entity.type
_entity.pdbx_description
1 polymer ?
#
loop_
_entity_poly.entity_id
_entity_poly.type
_entity_poly.pdbx_seq_one_letter_code
_entity_poly.pdbx_strand_id
1 'polypeptide(L)'
;MFVSDDSGNDFIGFVFGYQSNRKFYVVIWKHENENADGSVGIGGIKGLQIKIVDSSTGPGTALATALWHTHDTADQINLLWHDPDMRGWEHRTPYTFHLIHRPSIGLIRVTIANDMEVLTDSGNVYDTTILGGRLGVFQYNQTGVIWSNLRYTCGDR
;
A
#
# COMPACT_ATOMS: atom_id res chain seq x y z
N MET A 1 5.10 -6.25 -10.77
CA MET A 1 4.24 -7.00 -9.84
C MET A 1 3.29 -7.83 -10.67
N PHE A 2 3.04 -9.07 -10.28
CA PHE A 2 2.15 -9.99 -10.98
C PHE A 2 1.55 -10.98 -9.98
N VAL A 3 0.24 -11.22 -10.02
CA VAL A 3 -0.41 -12.29 -9.26
C VAL A 3 -0.64 -13.46 -10.21
N SER A 4 0.05 -14.56 -9.97
CA SER A 4 0.06 -15.74 -10.85
C SER A 4 -1.12 -16.68 -10.65
N ASP A 5 -1.75 -16.60 -9.48
CA ASP A 5 -2.95 -17.36 -9.14
C ASP A 5 -4.19 -16.74 -9.78
N ASP A 6 -5.25 -17.55 -9.90
CA ASP A 6 -6.59 -17.16 -10.38
C ASP A 6 -7.59 -16.99 -9.21
N SER A 7 -7.07 -16.89 -7.98
CA SER A 7 -7.87 -16.81 -6.75
C SER A 7 -7.25 -15.87 -5.73
N GLY A 8 -8.08 -15.45 -4.77
CA GLY A 8 -7.73 -14.43 -3.78
C GLY A 8 -7.97 -13.03 -4.32
N ASN A 9 -8.39 -12.12 -3.46
CA ASN A 9 -8.74 -10.76 -3.84
C ASN A 9 -8.16 -9.73 -2.86
N ASP A 10 -7.06 -10.10 -2.20
CA ASP A 10 -6.55 -9.43 -1.02
C ASP A 10 -5.44 -8.41 -1.31
N PHE A 11 -4.79 -7.91 -0.26
CA PHE A 11 -3.84 -6.82 -0.39
C PHE A 11 -2.46 -7.30 -0.81
N ILE A 12 -1.90 -6.58 -1.77
CA ILE A 12 -0.51 -6.65 -2.20
C ILE A 12 0.09 -5.25 -2.22
N GLY A 13 1.41 -5.14 -2.17
CA GLY A 13 2.05 -3.84 -2.31
C GLY A 13 3.49 -3.82 -1.84
N PHE A 14 3.88 -2.70 -1.23
CA PHE A 14 5.22 -2.47 -0.74
C PHE A 14 5.23 -1.45 0.40
N VAL A 15 6.31 -1.47 1.19
CA VAL A 15 6.58 -0.52 2.27
C VAL A 15 7.75 0.39 1.89
N PHE A 16 7.72 1.62 2.38
CA PHE A 16 8.83 2.56 2.31
C PHE A 16 8.91 3.39 3.58
N GLY A 17 10.06 4.02 3.84
CA GLY A 17 10.29 4.68 5.12
C GLY A 17 10.23 3.69 6.30
N TYR A 18 10.56 2.42 6.10
CA TYR A 18 10.45 1.43 7.16
C TYR A 18 11.52 1.67 8.24
N GLN A 19 11.08 2.06 9.45
CA GLN A 19 11.93 2.27 10.61
C GLN A 19 11.82 1.10 11.60
N SER A 20 10.61 0.62 11.85
CA SER A 20 10.33 -0.50 12.75
C SER A 20 9.07 -1.25 12.33
N ASN A 21 8.77 -2.36 13.01
CA ASN A 21 7.56 -3.15 12.78
C ASN A 21 6.25 -2.46 13.19
N ARG A 22 6.32 -1.20 13.64
CA ARG A 22 5.17 -0.36 13.99
C ARG A 22 5.21 1.03 13.35
N LYS A 23 6.26 1.34 12.58
CA LYS A 23 6.46 2.68 11.99
C LYS A 23 7.03 2.60 10.57
N PHE A 24 6.16 2.78 9.58
CA PHE A 24 6.47 2.70 8.15
C PHE A 24 5.31 3.27 7.31
N TYR A 25 5.59 3.73 6.09
CA TYR A 25 4.54 3.90 5.10
C TYR A 25 4.28 2.59 4.37
N VAL A 26 3.03 2.37 3.98
CA VAL A 26 2.65 1.23 3.15
C VAL A 26 1.78 1.69 1.99
N VAL A 27 2.11 1.19 0.81
CA VAL A 27 1.28 1.25 -0.38
C VAL A 27 0.65 -0.13 -0.53
N ILE A 28 -0.66 -0.23 -0.45
CA ILE A 28 -1.40 -1.49 -0.58
C ILE A 28 -2.46 -1.36 -1.67
N TRP A 29 -2.74 -2.47 -2.36
CA TRP A 29 -3.69 -2.52 -3.47
C TRP A 29 -4.55 -3.78 -3.32
N LYS A 30 -5.88 -3.64 -3.29
CA LYS A 30 -6.84 -4.75 -3.19
C LYS A 30 -7.61 -4.91 -4.51
N HIS A 31 -7.92 -6.16 -4.87
CA HIS A 31 -8.66 -6.55 -6.09
C HIS A 31 -10.14 -6.21 -5.97
N GLU A 32 -10.79 -6.67 -4.88
CA GLU A 32 -12.24 -6.52 -4.67
C GLU A 32 -12.57 -5.89 -3.31
N ASN A 33 -13.80 -5.41 -3.16
CA ASN A 33 -14.29 -4.95 -1.88
C ASN A 33 -14.63 -6.14 -1.00
N GLU A 34 -14.16 -6.14 0.24
CA GLU A 34 -14.45 -7.19 1.20
C GLU A 34 -14.38 -6.67 2.63
N ASN A 35 -15.38 -7.02 3.43
CA ASN A 35 -15.35 -6.73 4.86
C ASN A 35 -14.54 -7.80 5.59
N ALA A 36 -13.89 -7.42 6.69
CA ALA A 36 -13.24 -8.38 7.56
C ALA A 36 -14.28 -9.38 8.11
N ASP A 37 -13.85 -10.63 8.29
CA ASP A 37 -14.72 -11.71 8.76
C ASP A 37 -15.45 -11.33 10.06
N GLY A 38 -16.76 -11.58 10.07
CA GLY A 38 -17.65 -11.22 11.18
C GLY A 38 -17.86 -9.72 11.43
N SER A 39 -17.43 -8.82 10.54
CA SER A 39 -17.59 -7.36 10.71
C SER A 39 -18.31 -6.69 9.55
N VAL A 40 -19.18 -5.71 9.85
CA VAL A 40 -19.82 -4.85 8.85
C VAL A 40 -19.14 -3.47 8.76
N GLY A 41 -18.36 -3.09 9.78
CA GLY A 41 -17.71 -1.77 9.86
C GLY A 41 -16.26 -1.76 9.39
N ILE A 42 -15.64 -2.93 9.20
CA ILE A 42 -14.22 -3.03 8.85
C ILE A 42 -14.12 -3.41 7.37
N GLY A 43 -14.21 -2.42 6.48
CA GLY A 43 -14.14 -2.61 5.03
C GLY A 43 -12.73 -2.50 4.45
N GLY A 44 -12.30 -3.53 3.73
CA GLY A 44 -11.19 -3.50 2.79
C GLY A 44 -11.72 -3.15 1.40
N ILE A 45 -11.48 -1.91 0.96
CA ILE A 45 -12.01 -1.37 -0.29
C ILE A 45 -10.97 -1.54 -1.39
N LYS A 46 -11.38 -1.98 -2.57
CA LYS A 46 -10.50 -2.11 -3.74
C LYS A 46 -9.91 -0.77 -4.16
N GLY A 47 -8.84 -0.82 -4.93
CA GLY A 47 -8.08 0.37 -5.29
C GLY A 47 -6.79 0.53 -4.51
N LEU A 48 -5.90 1.34 -5.06
CA LEU A 48 -4.61 1.64 -4.44
C LEU A 48 -4.82 2.53 -3.20
N GLN A 49 -4.12 2.23 -2.12
CA GLN A 49 -4.16 2.97 -0.86
C GLN A 49 -2.73 3.30 -0.43
N ILE A 50 -2.52 4.54 0.01
CA ILE A 50 -1.28 4.99 0.66
C ILE A 50 -1.62 5.25 2.12
N LYS A 51 -0.97 4.53 3.02
CA LYS A 51 -1.20 4.65 4.45
C LYS A 51 0.11 4.91 5.19
N ILE A 52 0.01 5.58 6.32
CA ILE A 52 1.06 5.60 7.32
C ILE A 52 0.69 4.69 8.48
N VAL A 53 1.64 3.83 8.85
CA VAL A 53 1.59 3.03 10.07
C VAL A 53 2.45 3.75 11.10
N ASP A 54 1.82 4.17 12.20
CA ASP A 54 2.49 4.68 13.41
C ASP A 54 1.76 4.09 14.63
N SER A 55 1.96 2.79 14.82
CA SER A 55 1.15 1.95 15.70
C SER A 55 1.67 1.95 17.13
N SER A 56 0.78 2.26 18.06
CA SER A 56 1.04 2.20 19.51
C SER A 56 1.27 0.77 20.00
N THR A 57 0.57 -0.21 19.44
CA THR A 57 0.63 -1.63 19.87
C THR A 57 1.68 -2.42 19.12
N GLY A 58 1.91 -2.12 17.84
CA GLY A 58 2.75 -2.90 16.94
C GLY A 58 2.08 -4.20 16.50
N PRO A 59 2.86 -5.20 16.03
CA PRO A 59 2.31 -6.43 15.45
C PRO A 59 1.35 -7.15 16.38
N GLY A 60 0.16 -7.45 15.87
CA GLY A 60 -0.93 -8.09 16.59
C GLY A 60 -2.26 -7.82 15.89
N THR A 61 -3.36 -8.31 16.48
CA THR A 61 -4.69 -8.21 15.88
C THR A 61 -5.11 -6.77 15.60
N ALA A 62 -4.80 -5.83 16.50
CA ALA A 62 -5.14 -4.42 16.31
C ALA A 62 -4.53 -3.83 15.01
N LEU A 63 -3.23 -4.03 14.80
CA LEU A 63 -2.55 -3.56 13.60
C LEU A 63 -2.96 -4.34 12.35
N ALA A 64 -3.19 -5.65 12.47
CA ALA A 64 -3.66 -6.47 11.36
C ALA A 64 -5.04 -5.98 10.85
N THR A 65 -5.98 -5.76 11.78
CA THR A 65 -7.30 -5.20 11.47
C THR A 65 -7.20 -3.79 10.89
N ALA A 66 -6.31 -2.94 11.41
CA ALA A 66 -6.09 -1.60 10.89
C ALA A 66 -5.52 -1.61 9.46
N LEU A 67 -4.63 -2.56 9.13
CA LEU A 67 -4.07 -2.70 7.78
C LEU A 67 -5.16 -3.08 6.78
N TRP A 68 -6.08 -3.98 7.18
CA TRP A 68 -7.23 -4.38 6.37
C TRP A 68 -8.22 -3.22 6.16
N HIS A 69 -8.53 -2.48 7.23
CA HIS A 69 -9.49 -1.39 7.18
C HIS A 69 -8.99 -0.24 6.30
N THR A 70 -9.82 0.23 5.37
CA THR A 70 -9.38 1.28 4.41
C THR A 70 -9.19 2.64 5.09
N HIS A 71 -10.05 2.99 6.04
CA HIS A 71 -9.99 4.28 6.73
C HIS A 71 -9.04 4.28 7.92
N ASP A 72 -8.89 5.46 8.51
CA ASP A 72 -8.11 5.68 9.72
C ASP A 72 -8.55 4.74 10.85
N THR A 73 -7.54 4.23 11.56
CA THR A 73 -7.73 3.48 12.80
C THR A 73 -6.90 4.17 13.88
N ALA A 74 -7.58 4.70 14.90
CA ALA A 74 -6.94 5.43 15.99
C ALA A 74 -5.77 4.64 16.59
N ASP A 75 -4.67 5.35 16.87
CA ASP A 75 -3.43 4.81 17.43
C ASP A 75 -2.75 3.69 16.62
N GLN A 76 -3.13 3.51 15.36
CA GLN A 76 -2.60 2.48 14.47
C GLN A 76 -2.14 3.03 13.12
N ILE A 77 -3.09 3.55 12.34
CA ILE A 77 -2.91 3.84 10.91
C ILE A 77 -3.75 5.04 10.49
N ASN A 78 -3.18 5.90 9.64
CA ASN A 78 -3.92 6.92 8.91
C ASN A 78 -3.85 6.66 7.40
N LEU A 79 -4.97 6.87 6.71
CA LEU A 79 -5.08 6.84 5.26
C LEU A 79 -4.66 8.21 4.70
N LEU A 80 -3.57 8.23 3.94
CA LEU A 80 -3.09 9.45 3.29
C LEU A 80 -3.77 9.68 1.94
N TRP A 81 -4.08 8.59 1.23
CA TRP A 81 -4.72 8.65 -0.08
C TRP A 81 -5.34 7.28 -0.45
N HIS A 82 -6.46 7.31 -1.16
CA HIS A 82 -7.12 6.14 -1.74
C HIS A 82 -7.58 6.48 -3.17
N ASP A 83 -7.41 5.53 -4.08
CA ASP A 83 -7.76 5.66 -5.49
C ASP A 83 -9.26 5.98 -5.65
N PRO A 84 -9.62 7.19 -6.15
CA PRO A 84 -11.01 7.59 -6.31
C PRO A 84 -11.75 6.73 -7.36
N ASP A 85 -11.02 6.14 -8.31
CA ASP A 85 -11.59 5.28 -9.33
C ASP A 85 -11.74 3.83 -8.85
N MET A 86 -11.21 3.51 -7.66
CA MET A 86 -11.29 2.19 -7.03
C MET A 86 -10.92 1.05 -7.99
N ARG A 87 -9.86 1.23 -8.79
CA ARG A 87 -9.42 0.20 -9.75
C ARG A 87 -8.68 -0.90 -8.99
N GLY A 88 -9.22 -2.12 -8.96
CA GLY A 88 -8.51 -3.27 -8.40
C GLY A 88 -7.36 -3.72 -9.29
N TRP A 89 -6.39 -4.45 -8.72
CA TRP A 89 -5.47 -5.24 -9.54
C TRP A 89 -6.22 -6.42 -10.16
N GLU A 90 -5.77 -6.97 -11.27
CA GLU A 90 -6.36 -8.13 -11.92
C GLU A 90 -5.39 -9.32 -11.90
N HIS A 91 -5.95 -10.54 -11.87
CA HIS A 91 -5.17 -11.77 -11.99
C HIS A 91 -4.37 -11.81 -13.29
N ARG A 92 -3.20 -12.48 -13.25
CA ARG A 92 -2.32 -12.69 -14.40
C ARG A 92 -2.01 -11.42 -15.21
N THR A 93 -2.02 -10.26 -14.54
CA THR A 93 -1.80 -8.98 -15.18
C THR A 93 -0.52 -8.34 -14.63
N PRO A 94 0.43 -7.95 -15.49
CA PRO A 94 1.66 -7.32 -15.06
C PRO A 94 1.43 -5.83 -14.77
N TYR A 95 1.94 -5.38 -13.62
CA TYR A 95 1.90 -3.98 -13.24
C TYR A 95 3.28 -3.46 -12.83
N THR A 96 3.56 -2.22 -13.20
CA THR A 96 4.73 -1.46 -12.77
C THR A 96 4.29 -0.43 -11.75
N PHE A 97 4.84 -0.53 -10.54
CA PHE A 97 4.72 0.52 -9.53
C PHE A 97 5.92 1.45 -9.60
N HIS A 98 5.68 2.74 -9.45
CA HIS A 98 6.73 3.73 -9.29
C HIS A 98 6.43 4.63 -8.10
N LEU A 99 7.37 4.71 -7.17
CA LEU A 99 7.33 5.57 -5.98
C LEU A 99 8.34 6.71 -6.15
N ILE A 100 7.86 7.93 -5.96
CA ILE A 100 8.70 9.10 -5.67
C ILE A 100 8.49 9.45 -4.20
N HIS A 101 9.58 9.47 -3.43
CA HIS A 101 9.55 9.89 -2.03
C HIS A 101 10.68 10.88 -1.76
N ARG A 102 10.34 12.11 -1.36
CA ARG A 102 11.30 13.15 -0.93
C ARG A 102 11.01 13.55 0.52
N PRO A 103 11.67 12.91 1.50
CA PRO A 103 11.34 13.11 2.91
C PRO A 103 11.56 14.55 3.40
N SER A 104 12.48 15.31 2.80
CA SER A 104 12.77 16.71 3.16
C SER A 104 11.58 17.66 3.01
N ILE A 105 10.68 17.35 2.07
CA ILE A 105 9.49 18.14 1.75
C ILE A 105 8.20 17.33 1.94
N GLY A 106 8.31 16.10 2.45
CA GLY A 106 7.20 15.17 2.65
C GLY A 106 6.52 14.64 1.38
N LEU A 107 7.11 14.84 0.20
CA LEU A 107 6.47 14.43 -1.06
C LEU A 107 6.45 12.90 -1.17
N ILE A 108 5.25 12.36 -1.41
CA ILE A 108 4.98 10.97 -1.77
C ILE A 108 4.15 11.00 -3.05
N ARG A 109 4.56 10.26 -4.08
CA ARG A 109 3.75 10.02 -5.28
C ARG A 109 3.90 8.59 -5.73
N VAL A 110 2.79 7.92 -5.94
CA VAL A 110 2.73 6.54 -6.43
C VAL A 110 1.98 6.52 -7.73
N THR A 111 2.57 5.85 -8.72
CA THR A 111 1.89 5.53 -9.98
C THR A 111 1.88 4.03 -10.20
N ILE A 112 0.78 3.54 -10.78
CA ILE A 112 0.65 2.18 -11.29
C ILE A 112 0.41 2.27 -12.78
N ALA A 113 1.19 1.52 -13.54
CA ALA A 113 1.00 1.35 -14.97
C ALA A 113 0.91 -0.12 -15.34
N ASN A 114 0.14 -0.42 -16.39
CA ASN A 114 0.22 -1.67 -17.14
C ASN A 114 0.80 -1.33 -18.52
N ASP A 115 1.96 -1.89 -18.83
CA ASP A 115 2.78 -1.51 -19.99
C ASP A 115 2.99 0.01 -20.11
N MET A 116 2.35 0.66 -21.09
CA MET A 116 2.46 2.10 -21.34
C MET A 116 1.29 2.91 -20.78
N GLU A 117 0.25 2.25 -20.26
CA GLU A 117 -0.96 2.90 -19.74
C GLU A 117 -0.83 3.15 -18.24
N VAL A 118 -0.91 4.42 -17.83
CA VAL A 118 -1.01 4.77 -16.41
C VAL A 118 -2.45 4.55 -15.96
N LEU A 119 -2.64 3.60 -15.06
CA LEU A 119 -3.97 3.22 -14.54
C LEU A 119 -4.33 4.02 -13.29
N THR A 120 -3.34 4.35 -12.47
CA THR A 120 -3.54 5.08 -11.22
C THR A 120 -2.35 6.00 -10.98
N ASP A 121 -2.63 7.25 -10.60
CA ASP A 121 -1.65 8.24 -10.18
C ASP A 121 -2.19 8.95 -8.94
N SER A 122 -1.46 8.86 -7.82
CA SER A 122 -1.87 9.52 -6.59
C SER A 122 -1.80 11.05 -6.68
N GLY A 123 -1.11 11.58 -7.70
CA GLY A 123 -0.59 12.94 -7.65
C GLY A 123 0.39 13.12 -6.50
N ASN A 124 0.60 14.36 -6.08
CA ASN A 124 1.47 14.66 -4.94
C ASN A 124 0.68 14.53 -3.63
N VAL A 125 1.04 13.54 -2.82
CA VAL A 125 0.61 13.37 -1.43
C VAL A 125 1.72 13.91 -0.54
N TYR A 126 1.37 14.59 0.55
CA TYR A 126 2.35 15.19 1.46
C TYR A 126 2.19 14.66 2.88
N ASP A 127 3.26 14.08 3.43
CA ASP A 127 3.36 13.70 4.83
C ASP A 127 4.83 13.73 5.28
N THR A 128 5.09 14.27 6.48
CA THR A 128 6.45 14.43 7.03
C THR A 128 6.72 13.58 8.27
N THR A 129 5.85 12.63 8.58
CA THR A 129 5.93 11.84 9.81
C THR A 129 7.17 10.92 9.81
N ILE A 130 7.57 10.41 8.65
CA ILE A 130 8.73 9.54 8.51
C ILE A 130 9.72 10.12 7.49
N LEU A 131 10.85 10.61 8.00
CA LEU A 131 11.87 11.32 7.21
C LEU A 131 12.87 10.41 6.47
N GLY A 132 12.50 9.15 6.24
CA GLY A 132 13.34 8.14 5.59
C GLY A 132 13.30 6.77 6.28
N GLY A 133 13.86 5.77 5.62
CA GLY A 133 13.91 4.39 6.12
C GLY A 133 14.18 3.38 5.02
N ARG A 134 13.95 2.10 5.34
CA ARG A 134 14.14 0.98 4.40
C ARG A 134 12.96 0.82 3.45
N LEU A 135 13.19 0.06 2.38
CA LEU A 135 12.17 -0.41 1.44
C LEU A 135 11.89 -1.89 1.69
N GLY A 136 10.71 -2.36 1.29
CA GLY A 136 10.34 -3.77 1.35
C GLY A 136 9.06 -4.04 0.56
N VAL A 137 8.77 -5.31 0.29
CA VAL A 137 7.49 -5.73 -0.31
C VAL A 137 6.46 -6.04 0.78
N PHE A 138 5.17 -5.97 0.44
CA PHE A 138 4.07 -6.21 1.38
C PHE A 138 3.03 -7.12 0.77
N GLN A 139 2.51 -8.03 1.58
CA GLN A 139 1.43 -8.96 1.24
C GLN A 139 0.58 -9.19 2.48
N TYR A 140 -0.74 -9.21 2.31
CA TYR A 140 -1.69 -9.59 3.35
C TYR A 140 -2.70 -10.54 2.71
N ASN A 141 -2.69 -11.81 3.14
CA ASN A 141 -3.61 -12.88 2.72
C ASN A 141 -3.72 -13.21 1.20
N GLN A 142 -2.94 -12.57 0.34
CA GLN A 142 -2.88 -12.90 -1.09
C GLN A 142 -1.75 -13.89 -1.41
N THR A 143 -2.02 -14.98 -2.13
CA THR A 143 -0.98 -15.92 -2.61
C THR A 143 -0.56 -15.62 -4.06
N GLY A 144 0.51 -16.28 -4.52
CA GLY A 144 0.93 -16.24 -5.93
C GLY A 144 1.54 -14.91 -6.38
N VAL A 145 1.90 -14.02 -5.45
CA VAL A 145 2.43 -12.69 -5.75
C VAL A 145 3.91 -12.75 -6.15
N ILE A 146 4.25 -12.13 -7.27
CA ILE A 146 5.61 -12.05 -7.80
C ILE A 146 6.03 -10.58 -7.88
N TRP A 147 7.10 -10.25 -7.16
CA TRP A 147 7.82 -8.98 -7.29
C TRP A 147 9.09 -9.19 -8.10
N SER A 148 9.17 -8.56 -9.27
CA SER A 148 10.27 -8.72 -10.21
C SER A 148 10.78 -7.35 -10.68
N ASN A 149 12.00 -7.33 -11.20
CA ASN A 149 12.67 -6.12 -11.71
C ASN A 149 12.64 -4.95 -10.70
N LEU A 150 12.82 -5.25 -9.42
CA LEU A 150 12.87 -4.25 -8.36
C LEU A 150 14.11 -3.36 -8.55
N ARG A 151 13.88 -2.05 -8.57
CA ARG A 151 14.93 -1.04 -8.70
C ARG A 151 14.65 0.10 -7.75
N TYR A 152 15.71 0.66 -7.19
CA TYR A 152 15.66 1.88 -6.40
C TYR A 152 16.86 2.75 -6.76
N THR A 153 16.67 4.05 -6.68
CA THR A 153 17.71 5.06 -6.89
C THR A 153 17.57 6.11 -5.81
N CYS A 154 18.70 6.65 -5.34
CA CYS A 154 18.66 7.84 -4.49
C CYS A 154 18.34 9.05 -5.36
N GLY A 155 17.24 9.74 -5.07
CA GLY A 155 16.99 11.08 -5.58
C GLY A 155 17.71 12.12 -4.75
N ASP A 156 17.92 13.31 -5.30
CA ASP A 156 18.45 14.44 -4.55
C ASP A 156 17.56 14.77 -3.35
N ARG A 157 18.22 15.27 -2.29
CA ARG A 157 17.59 15.56 -1.01
C ARG A 157 16.45 16.56 -1.15
#